data_AF-A0A8J6M4F2-F1
#
_entry.id   AF-A0A8J6M4F2-F1
#
_cell.length_a   1.000
_cell.length_b   1.000
_cell.length_c   1.000
_cell.angle_alpha   90.00
_cell.angle_beta   90.00
_cell.angle_gamma   90.00
#
_symmetry.space_group_name_H-M   'P 1'
#
loop_
_entity.id
_entity.type
_entity.pdbx_description
1 polymer ?
#
loop_
_entity_poly.entity_id
_entity_poly.type
_entity_poly.pdbx_seq_one_letter_code
_entity_poly.pdbx_strand_id
1 'polypeptide(L)'
;MKKLISILVFGLLSACSTNAPNTFSRVTDSTYKSYSDFVERQQLNLIDKVDDMAFWDVRALDNDYAVLSVKRNKHYLLALDDSCKGMEFDARFGLVQQEEHKLNVKDKILKLTNKNSSCSITSIYKLYQVQFEELERLRAQTRNSSRDLSRSSGVRVI
;
A
#
# COMPACT_ATOMS: atom_id res chain seq x y z
N MET A 1 4.72 33.72 68.23
CA MET A 1 4.50 32.26 68.29
C MET A 1 3.01 32.00 68.30
N LYS A 2 2.46 31.33 67.28
CA LYS A 2 1.26 30.46 67.33
C LYS A 2 1.01 29.93 65.92
N LYS A 3 1.30 28.64 65.75
CA LYS A 3 0.93 27.82 64.60
C LYS A 3 -0.57 27.51 64.72
N LEU A 4 -1.32 27.64 63.65
CA LEU A 4 -2.53 26.82 63.45
C LEU A 4 -2.56 26.38 61.99
N ILE A 5 -2.29 25.09 61.84
CA ILE A 5 -2.43 24.28 60.63
C ILE A 5 -3.93 24.11 60.41
N SER A 6 -4.44 24.48 59.25
CA SER A 6 -5.77 24.08 58.78
C SER A 6 -5.62 23.44 57.40
N ILE A 7 -5.75 22.12 57.41
CA ILE A 7 -5.87 21.29 56.23
C ILE A 7 -7.35 21.34 55.83
N LEU A 8 -7.65 21.82 54.63
CA LEU A 8 -8.89 21.45 53.95
C LEU A 8 -8.59 21.11 52.49
N VAL A 9 -8.71 19.81 52.22
CA VAL A 9 -8.75 19.17 50.92
C VAL A 9 -10.09 19.49 50.26
N PHE A 10 -10.09 19.83 48.98
CA PHE A 10 -10.90 19.24 47.90
C PHE A 10 -11.01 20.19 46.71
N GLY A 11 -10.81 19.66 45.50
CA GLY A 11 -11.43 20.23 44.30
C GLY A 11 -10.53 20.37 43.08
N LEU A 12 -10.24 19.24 42.45
CA LEU A 12 -10.40 19.04 41.00
C LEU A 12 -10.00 20.23 40.10
N LEU A 13 -8.72 20.29 39.73
CA LEU A 13 -8.38 20.80 38.40
C LEU A 13 -7.93 19.60 37.58
N SER A 14 -8.89 19.10 36.79
CA SER A 14 -8.65 18.28 35.62
C SER A 14 -7.60 18.97 34.75
N ALA A 15 -6.34 18.57 34.89
CA ALA A 15 -5.41 18.78 33.81
C ALA A 15 -5.96 17.98 32.64
N CYS A 16 -6.53 18.68 31.66
CA CYS A 16 -6.76 18.15 30.34
C CYS A 16 -5.43 17.55 29.88
N SER A 17 -5.33 16.22 29.97
CA SER A 17 -4.47 15.47 29.09
C SER A 17 -4.97 15.82 27.69
N THR A 18 -4.32 16.80 27.08
CA THR A 18 -4.38 17.03 25.64
C THR A 18 -3.70 15.82 25.04
N ASN A 19 -4.40 14.69 25.01
CA ASN A 19 -4.21 13.70 23.98
C ASN A 19 -4.58 14.45 22.70
N ALA A 20 -3.61 15.16 22.14
CA ALA A 20 -3.67 15.52 20.74
C ALA A 20 -4.02 14.21 20.03
N PRO A 21 -5.17 14.11 19.35
CA PRO A 21 -5.45 12.94 18.55
C PRO A 21 -4.40 12.98 17.44
N ASN A 22 -3.32 12.23 17.65
CA ASN A 22 -2.49 11.76 16.58
C ASN A 22 -3.45 11.10 15.61
N THR A 23 -3.78 11.82 14.54
CA THR A 23 -4.69 11.40 13.47
C THR A 23 -3.98 10.37 12.59
N PHE A 24 -3.28 9.44 13.23
CA PHE A 24 -2.91 8.17 12.67
C PHE A 24 -3.86 7.18 13.31
N SER A 25 -5.12 7.21 12.85
CA SER A 25 -6.07 6.14 13.10
C SER A 25 -5.38 4.86 12.68
N ARG A 26 -4.95 4.07 13.67
CA ARG A 26 -4.58 2.67 13.48
C ARG A 26 -5.85 2.00 12.96
N VAL A 27 -5.99 1.95 11.64
CA VAL A 27 -6.96 1.11 10.95
C VAL A 27 -6.51 -0.32 11.24
N THR A 28 -7.07 -0.93 12.29
CA THR A 28 -6.72 -2.30 12.74
C THR A 28 -7.59 -3.38 12.12
N ASP A 29 -8.58 -3.01 11.33
CA ASP A 29 -9.27 -3.90 10.40
C ASP A 29 -9.12 -3.25 9.03
N SER A 30 -8.38 -3.86 8.10
CA SER A 30 -8.19 -3.31 6.76
C SER A 30 -9.54 -3.13 6.09
N THR A 31 -10.02 -1.89 6.15
CA THR A 31 -11.36 -1.47 5.77
C THR A 31 -11.43 -1.11 4.28
N TYR A 32 -10.33 -1.37 3.56
CA TYR A 32 -10.20 -1.02 2.16
C TYR A 32 -10.93 -2.04 1.31
N LYS A 33 -11.84 -1.55 0.48
CA LYS A 33 -12.62 -2.39 -0.44
C LYS A 33 -11.82 -2.76 -1.70
N SER A 34 -10.84 -1.93 -2.06
CA SER A 34 -9.98 -2.05 -3.23
C SER A 34 -8.65 -1.33 -3.00
N TYR A 35 -7.71 -1.50 -3.91
CA TYR A 35 -6.46 -0.72 -3.89
C TYR A 35 -6.70 0.76 -4.22
N SER A 36 -7.70 1.11 -5.05
CA SER A 36 -8.07 2.52 -5.27
C SER A 36 -8.55 3.20 -4.00
N ASP A 37 -9.41 2.53 -3.21
CA ASP A 37 -9.88 2.99 -1.91
C ASP A 37 -8.72 3.15 -0.91
N PHE A 38 -7.70 2.29 -1.00
CA PHE A 38 -6.46 2.44 -0.24
C PHE A 38 -5.69 3.71 -0.63
N VAL A 39 -5.51 3.99 -1.93
CA VAL A 39 -4.84 5.20 -2.42
C VAL A 39 -5.52 6.46 -1.90
N GLU A 40 -6.84 6.54 -2.05
CA GLU A 40 -7.64 7.71 -1.67
C GLU A 40 -7.60 7.98 -0.17
N ARG A 41 -7.81 6.95 0.65
CA ARG A 41 -7.89 7.12 2.11
C ARG A 41 -6.54 7.34 2.78
N GLN A 42 -5.48 6.72 2.27
CA GLN A 42 -4.14 6.92 2.83
C GLN A 42 -3.46 8.19 2.32
N GLN A 43 -4.07 8.91 1.38
CA GLN A 43 -3.55 10.14 0.79
C GLN A 43 -2.09 9.96 0.36
N LEU A 44 -1.83 8.91 -0.42
CA LEU A 44 -0.47 8.51 -0.76
C LEU A 44 0.26 9.63 -1.50
N ASN A 45 1.56 9.75 -1.22
CA ASN A 45 2.39 10.77 -1.83
C ASN A 45 2.71 10.39 -3.29
N LEU A 46 2.09 11.11 -4.23
CA LEU A 46 2.33 10.96 -5.67
C LEU A 46 3.70 11.56 -6.03
N ILE A 47 4.48 10.82 -6.83
CA ILE A 47 5.78 11.25 -7.33
C ILE A 47 5.88 10.99 -8.83
N ASP A 48 6.70 11.78 -9.53
CA ASP A 48 6.86 11.64 -10.98
C ASP A 48 7.80 10.49 -11.37
N LYS A 49 8.75 10.18 -10.48
CA LYS A 49 9.79 9.19 -10.75
C LYS A 49 10.38 8.57 -9.48
N VAL A 50 10.94 7.38 -9.66
CA VAL A 50 11.82 6.70 -8.69
C VAL A 50 13.25 6.80 -9.21
N ASP A 51 14.07 7.56 -8.50
CA ASP A 51 15.52 7.55 -8.69
C ASP A 51 16.14 6.33 -7.95
N ASP A 52 17.28 5.83 -8.43
CA ASP A 52 18.06 4.71 -7.86
C ASP A 52 17.36 3.34 -7.92
N MET A 53 16.92 2.92 -9.10
CA MET A 53 16.36 1.58 -9.40
C MET A 53 17.42 0.47 -9.41
N ALA A 54 18.23 0.36 -8.36
CA ALA A 54 19.14 -0.77 -8.16
C ALA A 54 18.47 -1.85 -7.29
N PHE A 55 18.55 -3.12 -7.73
CA PHE A 55 17.96 -4.27 -7.03
C PHE A 55 16.48 -4.08 -6.72
N TRP A 56 15.68 -4.14 -7.78
CA TRP A 56 14.23 -4.00 -7.69
C TRP A 56 13.52 -5.33 -7.89
N ASP A 57 12.32 -5.41 -7.31
CA ASP A 57 11.34 -6.45 -7.55
C ASP A 57 9.99 -5.78 -7.78
N VAL A 58 9.21 -6.30 -8.73
CA VAL A 58 7.89 -5.78 -9.04
C VAL A 58 6.89 -6.90 -9.10
N ARG A 59 5.73 -6.67 -8.49
CA ARG A 59 4.68 -7.68 -8.33
C ARG A 59 3.33 -7.05 -8.54
N ALA A 60 2.53 -7.62 -9.44
CA ALA A 60 1.13 -7.24 -9.61
C ALA A 60 0.31 -7.54 -8.35
N LEU A 61 -0.58 -6.61 -8.00
CA LEU A 61 -1.58 -6.79 -6.96
C LEU A 61 -2.92 -7.23 -7.55
N ASP A 62 -3.33 -6.51 -8.60
CA ASP A 62 -4.48 -6.78 -9.46
C ASP A 62 -4.16 -6.31 -10.90
N ASN A 63 -5.19 -6.01 -11.68
CA ASN A 63 -5.05 -5.48 -13.04
C ASN A 63 -4.60 -4.02 -13.06
N ASP A 64 -4.88 -3.24 -12.02
CA ASP A 64 -4.75 -1.79 -12.03
C ASP A 64 -3.56 -1.32 -11.19
N TYR A 65 -3.03 -2.19 -10.32
CA TYR A 65 -1.99 -1.85 -9.36
C TYR A 65 -0.88 -2.91 -9.27
N ALA A 66 0.35 -2.43 -9.11
CA ALA A 66 1.51 -3.24 -8.79
C ALA A 66 2.33 -2.62 -7.66
N VAL A 67 3.06 -3.44 -6.91
CA VAL A 67 4.05 -2.98 -5.93
C VAL A 67 5.43 -3.10 -6.52
N LEU A 68 6.19 -2.01 -6.41
CA LEU A 68 7.61 -1.96 -6.66
C LEU A 68 8.34 -1.90 -5.32
N SER A 69 9.27 -2.83 -5.12
CA SER A 69 10.21 -2.82 -4.01
C SER A 69 11.61 -2.57 -4.55
N VAL A 70 12.34 -1.62 -3.97
CA VAL A 70 13.75 -1.35 -4.32
C VAL A 70 14.63 -1.44 -3.08
N LYS A 71 15.96 -1.37 -3.28
CA LYS A 71 16.94 -1.43 -2.20
C LYS A 71 16.61 -0.47 -1.05
N ARG A 72 17.00 -0.87 0.17
CA ARG A 72 16.81 -0.12 1.45
C ARG A 72 15.34 -0.02 1.88
N ASN A 73 14.54 -1.05 1.64
CA ASN A 73 13.13 -1.13 2.06
C ASN A 73 12.29 0.07 1.59
N LYS A 74 12.56 0.53 0.37
CA LYS A 74 11.76 1.56 -0.27
C LYS A 74 10.72 0.86 -1.13
N HIS A 75 9.46 1.21 -0.90
CA HIS A 75 8.33 0.61 -1.59
C HIS A 75 7.52 1.69 -2.30
N TYR A 76 6.98 1.35 -3.46
CA TYR A 76 6.13 2.20 -4.25
C TYR A 76 4.92 1.40 -4.72
N LEU A 77 3.77 2.04 -4.75
CA LEU A 77 2.58 1.53 -5.42
C LEU A 77 2.53 2.17 -6.81
N LEU A 78 2.44 1.33 -7.83
CA LEU A 78 2.33 1.72 -9.23
C LEU A 78 0.87 1.56 -9.63
N ALA A 79 0.25 2.62 -10.13
CA ALA A 79 -1.00 2.49 -10.88
C ALA A 79 -0.67 2.20 -12.35
N LEU A 80 -1.45 1.32 -12.94
CA LEU A 80 -1.29 0.83 -14.30
C LEU A 80 -2.44 1.36 -15.16
N ASP A 81 -2.30 1.24 -16.48
CA ASP A 81 -3.42 1.49 -17.38
C ASP A 81 -4.36 0.28 -17.45
N ASP A 82 -5.62 0.52 -17.84
CA ASP A 82 -6.69 -0.50 -17.86
C ASP A 82 -6.45 -1.67 -18.84
N SER A 83 -5.40 -1.64 -19.67
CA SER A 83 -5.07 -2.71 -20.62
C SER A 83 -4.36 -3.91 -19.96
N CYS A 84 -4.15 -3.86 -18.64
CA CYS A 84 -3.33 -4.78 -17.87
C CYS A 84 -3.97 -6.08 -17.41
N LYS A 85 -4.83 -6.64 -18.27
CA LYS A 85 -5.62 -7.83 -17.95
C LYS A 85 -4.77 -9.05 -17.60
N GLY A 86 -5.11 -9.69 -16.49
CA GLY A 86 -4.52 -10.92 -15.99
C GLY A 86 -3.08 -10.78 -15.51
N MET A 87 -2.66 -9.58 -15.11
CA MET A 87 -1.34 -9.37 -14.52
C MET A 87 -1.18 -10.08 -13.19
N GLU A 88 -2.19 -10.11 -12.35
CA GLU A 88 -2.20 -10.77 -11.05
C GLU A 88 -1.86 -12.27 -11.06
N PHE A 89 -2.00 -12.93 -12.22
CA PHE A 89 -1.72 -14.36 -12.38
C PHE A 89 -0.28 -14.66 -12.80
N ASP A 90 0.49 -13.64 -13.18
CA ASP A 90 1.87 -13.82 -13.60
C ASP A 90 2.85 -13.83 -12.41
N ALA A 91 3.81 -14.74 -12.47
CA ALA A 91 4.79 -14.93 -11.40
C ALA A 91 5.98 -13.97 -11.49
N ARG A 92 6.27 -13.43 -12.68
CA ARG A 92 7.48 -12.63 -12.92
C ARG A 92 7.21 -11.51 -13.90
N PHE A 93 7.73 -10.34 -13.55
CA PHE A 93 7.56 -9.11 -14.32
C PHE A 93 8.91 -8.47 -14.64
N GLY A 94 8.96 -7.78 -15.77
CA GLY A 94 10.04 -6.91 -16.19
C GLY A 94 9.63 -5.45 -16.15
N LEU A 95 10.60 -4.54 -16.15
CA LEU A 95 10.37 -3.11 -16.34
C LEU A 95 11.08 -2.66 -17.63
N VAL A 96 10.40 -1.84 -18.42
CA VAL A 96 10.98 -1.14 -19.57
C VAL A 96 11.10 0.32 -19.17
N GLN A 97 12.33 0.74 -18.97
CA GLN A 97 12.69 2.07 -18.48
C GLN A 97 13.19 2.91 -19.65
N GLN A 98 12.73 4.15 -19.76
CA GLN A 98 13.27 5.12 -20.72
C GLN A 98 14.66 5.60 -20.31
N GLU A 99 14.91 5.69 -19.00
CA GLU A 99 16.19 6.10 -18.43
C GLU A 99 16.79 4.97 -17.59
N GLU A 100 18.09 4.75 -17.73
CA GLU A 100 18.78 3.71 -16.97
C GLU A 100 18.69 4.02 -15.46
N HIS A 101 18.40 2.98 -14.68
CA HIS A 101 18.26 3.05 -13.22
C HIS A 101 17.23 4.07 -12.69
N LYS A 102 16.26 4.47 -13.52
CA LYS A 102 15.13 5.30 -13.08
C LYS A 102 13.82 4.73 -13.57
N LEU A 103 12.77 4.90 -12.79
CA LEU A 103 11.42 4.54 -13.22
C LEU A 103 10.58 5.80 -13.26
N ASN A 104 10.04 6.12 -14.42
CA ASN A 104 9.19 7.29 -14.65
C ASN A 104 7.74 6.86 -14.87
N VAL A 105 6.82 7.79 -14.65
CA VAL A 105 5.47 7.66 -15.23
C VAL A 105 5.60 7.48 -16.75
N LYS A 106 4.76 6.61 -17.34
CA LYS A 106 4.80 6.12 -18.74
C LYS A 106 5.86 5.07 -19.07
N ASP A 107 6.75 4.73 -18.14
CA ASP A 107 7.50 3.47 -18.27
C ASP A 107 6.56 2.28 -18.20
N LYS A 108 7.04 1.10 -18.60
CA LYS A 108 6.16 -0.07 -18.75
C LYS A 108 6.52 -1.23 -17.85
N ILE A 109 5.51 -1.93 -17.36
CA ILE A 109 5.64 -3.26 -16.77
C ILE A 109 5.35 -4.30 -17.85
N LEU A 110 6.20 -5.34 -17.93
CA LEU A 110 6.06 -6.45 -18.85
C LEU A 110 5.78 -7.73 -18.08
N LYS A 111 4.90 -8.58 -18.61
CA LYS A 111 4.83 -9.98 -18.19
C LYS A 111 6.00 -10.75 -18.82
N LEU A 112 6.81 -11.45 -18.03
CA LEU A 112 7.94 -12.20 -18.59
C LEU A 112 7.52 -13.49 -19.29
N THR A 113 6.35 -14.01 -18.93
CA THR A 113 5.68 -15.16 -19.57
C THR A 113 5.17 -14.82 -20.97
N ASN A 114 4.68 -13.58 -21.17
CA ASN A 114 4.21 -13.06 -22.45
C ASN A 114 4.69 -11.62 -22.66
N LYS A 115 5.81 -11.49 -23.39
CA LYS A 115 6.47 -10.20 -23.63
C LYS A 115 5.65 -9.23 -24.50
N ASN A 116 4.59 -9.70 -25.16
CA ASN A 116 3.71 -8.85 -25.97
C ASN A 116 2.64 -8.13 -25.15
N SER A 117 2.47 -8.52 -23.88
CA SER A 117 1.60 -7.81 -22.93
C SER A 117 2.44 -6.88 -22.06
N SER A 118 2.34 -5.59 -22.38
CA SER A 118 2.99 -4.50 -21.66
C SER A 118 1.95 -3.53 -21.11
N CYS A 119 2.24 -2.98 -19.95
CA CYS A 119 1.37 -2.13 -19.17
C CYS A 119 2.02 -0.81 -18.87
N SER A 120 1.38 0.31 -19.20
CA SER A 120 1.96 1.62 -18.92
C SER A 120 1.72 1.99 -17.46
N ILE A 121 2.72 2.55 -16.81
CA ILE A 121 2.59 3.10 -15.46
C ILE A 121 1.93 4.48 -15.57
N THR A 122 0.77 4.65 -14.96
CA THR A 122 -0.01 5.90 -14.98
C THR A 122 0.30 6.78 -13.77
N SER A 123 0.68 6.20 -12.64
CA SER A 123 1.06 6.94 -11.43
C SER A 123 2.02 6.14 -10.54
N ILE A 124 2.85 6.85 -9.79
CA ILE A 124 3.79 6.26 -8.82
C ILE A 124 3.51 6.90 -7.46
N TYR A 125 3.19 6.09 -6.47
CA TYR A 125 2.95 6.52 -5.10
C TYR A 125 4.06 5.99 -4.19
N LYS A 126 4.73 6.89 -3.49
CA LYS A 126 5.72 6.50 -2.47
C LYS A 126 5.00 5.94 -1.25
N LEU A 127 5.41 4.76 -0.81
CA LEU A 127 4.89 4.12 0.40
C LEU A 127 5.89 4.30 1.55
N TYR A 128 5.39 4.80 2.67
CA TYR A 128 6.08 4.65 3.95
C TYR A 128 5.92 3.23 4.47
N GLN A 129 6.83 2.79 5.34
CA GLN A 129 6.84 1.43 5.89
C GLN A 129 5.46 0.98 6.42
N VAL A 130 4.79 1.84 7.19
CA VAL A 130 3.47 1.53 7.77
C VAL A 130 2.39 1.37 6.70
N GLN A 131 2.44 2.17 5.62
CA GLN A 131 1.51 2.05 4.50
C GLN A 131 1.76 0.76 3.71
N PHE A 132 3.03 0.41 3.51
CA PHE A 132 3.40 -0.85 2.85
C PHE A 132 2.92 -2.07 3.63
N GLU A 133 3.08 -2.08 4.96
CA GLU A 133 2.57 -3.16 5.81
C GLU A 133 1.05 -3.30 5.71
N GLU A 134 0.33 -2.18 5.66
CA GLU A 134 -1.13 -2.19 5.53
C GLU A 134 -1.57 -2.68 4.13
N LEU A 135 -0.85 -2.28 3.08
CA LEU A 135 -1.07 -2.78 1.72
C LEU A 135 -0.86 -4.32 1.64
N GLU A 136 0.15 -4.85 2.33
CA GLU A 136 0.37 -6.29 2.40
C GLU A 136 -0.75 -7.03 3.14
N ARG A 137 -1.34 -6.43 4.19
CA ARG A 137 -2.52 -6.98 4.86
C ARG A 137 -3.72 -7.04 3.93
N LEU A 138 -4.00 -5.94 3.21
CA LEU A 138 -5.07 -5.89 2.21
C LEU A 138 -4.90 -6.99 1.16
N ARG A 139 -3.68 -7.15 0.62
CA ARG A 139 -3.35 -8.21 -0.34
C ARG A 139 -3.61 -9.62 0.21
N ALA A 140 -3.23 -9.88 1.46
CA ALA A 140 -3.46 -11.18 2.09
C ALA A 140 -4.95 -11.51 2.21
N GLN A 141 -5.78 -10.50 2.49
CA GLN A 141 -7.23 -10.66 2.56
C GLN A 141 -7.88 -10.93 1.21
N THR A 142 -7.54 -10.13 0.19
CA THR A 142 -8.08 -10.31 -1.17
C THR A 142 -7.81 -11.73 -1.69
N ARG A 143 -6.63 -12.30 -1.39
CA ARG A 143 -6.30 -13.69 -1.75
C ARG A 143 -7.16 -14.74 -1.02
N ASN A 144 -7.52 -14.50 0.23
CA ASN A 144 -8.34 -15.43 1.00
C ASN A 144 -9.80 -15.40 0.53
N SER A 145 -10.37 -14.22 0.28
CA SER A 145 -11.73 -14.07 -0.25
C SER A 145 -11.93 -14.79 -1.59
N SER A 146 -10.96 -14.72 -2.50
CA SER A 146 -11.03 -15.43 -3.79
C SER A 146 -11.00 -16.96 -3.66
N ARG A 147 -10.32 -17.49 -2.63
CA ARG A 147 -10.30 -18.94 -2.35
C ARG A 147 -11.63 -19.43 -1.80
N ASP A 148 -12.28 -18.65 -0.95
CA ASP A 148 -13.56 -19.03 -0.34
C ASP A 148 -14.70 -19.03 -1.38
N LEU A 149 -14.71 -18.07 -2.30
CA LEU A 149 -15.65 -18.04 -3.43
C LEU A 149 -15.47 -19.26 -4.37
N SER A 150 -14.22 -19.65 -4.63
CA SER A 150 -13.91 -20.84 -5.45
C SER A 150 -14.36 -22.14 -4.77
N ARG A 151 -14.29 -22.20 -3.43
CA ARG A 151 -14.70 -23.36 -2.63
C ARG A 151 -16.22 -23.44 -2.47
N SER A 152 -16.91 -22.30 -2.43
CA SER A 152 -18.37 -22.23 -2.38
C SER A 152 -19.05 -22.53 -3.72
N SER A 153 -18.36 -22.36 -4.86
CA SER A 153 -18.96 -22.48 -6.20
C SER A 153 -18.96 -23.89 -6.77
N GLY A 154 -18.44 -24.91 -6.06
CA GLY A 154 -18.62 -26.32 -6.45
C GLY A 154 -18.14 -26.70 -7.85
N VAL A 155 -17.24 -25.94 -8.48
CA VAL A 155 -16.66 -26.32 -9.77
C VAL A 155 -15.54 -27.31 -9.52
N ARG A 156 -15.85 -28.60 -9.64
CA ARG A 156 -14.84 -29.64 -9.84
C ARG A 156 -14.23 -29.41 -11.22
N VAL A 157 -13.00 -28.90 -11.25
CA VAL A 157 -12.15 -29.01 -12.44
C VAL A 157 -11.78 -30.49 -12.55
N ILE A 158 -12.32 -31.16 -13.57
CA ILE A 158 -11.91 -32.50 -14.01
C ILE A 158 -10.72 -32.32 -14.94
#